data_AF-A0A4S4FV14-F1
#
_entry.id   AF-A0A4S4FV14-F1
#
_cell.length_a   1.000
_cell.length_b   1.000
_cell.length_c   1.000
_cell.angle_alpha   90.00
_cell.angle_beta   90.00
_cell.angle_gamma   90.00
#
_symmetry.space_group_name_H-M   'P 1'
#
loop_
_entity.id
_entity.type
_entity.pdbx_description
1 polymer ?
#
loop_
_entity_poly.entity_id
_entity_poly.type
_entity_poly.pdbx_seq_one_letter_code
_entity_poly.pdbx_strand_id
1 'polypeptide(L)'
;MSQRNTLIRSLHDIGLAAWFGGSLMGAVGLNGAAAKAEPASQKLKISSTGWARWAPVQLAALAAHGVGGVGLIVGNKARIAADTGTRTNTVVKLILTGVAGGATLYSAILGRTIAEHADEDAEGATEPGSGTSKELASAQTKQRVAQWVTPAVTVVLIVLAAQQGEQQRPVAGWLQRFFS
;
A
#
# COMPACT_ATOMS: atom_id res chain seq x y z
N MET A 1 0.16 -26.43 -21.67
CA MET A 1 -0.27 -25.09 -22.11
C MET A 1 -0.10 -24.13 -20.94
N SER A 2 0.66 -23.04 -21.09
CA SER A 2 0.76 -22.04 -20.02
C SER A 2 -0.62 -21.39 -19.83
N GLN A 3 -1.32 -21.69 -18.74
CA GLN A 3 -2.55 -20.96 -18.42
C GLN A 3 -2.19 -19.48 -18.29
N ARG A 4 -2.82 -18.63 -19.12
CA ARG A 4 -2.74 -17.18 -18.96
C ARG A 4 -3.44 -16.82 -17.65
N ASN A 5 -2.64 -16.55 -16.62
CA ASN A 5 -3.12 -16.05 -15.32
C ASN A 5 -3.39 -14.54 -15.33
N THR A 6 -3.94 -14.01 -16.43
CA THR A 6 -4.15 -12.58 -16.62
C THR A 6 -5.01 -12.01 -15.49
N LEU A 7 -6.13 -12.66 -15.15
CA LEU A 7 -7.01 -12.20 -14.06
C LEU A 7 -6.29 -12.16 -12.70
N ILE A 8 -5.61 -13.25 -12.33
CA ILE A 8 -4.89 -13.36 -11.06
C ILE A 8 -3.77 -12.31 -10.97
N ARG A 9 -3.06 -12.08 -12.08
CA ARG A 9 -2.03 -11.06 -12.16
C ARG A 9 -2.59 -9.64 -12.08
N SER A 10 -3.71 -9.38 -12.76
CA SER A 10 -4.42 -8.10 -12.65
C SER A 10 -4.88 -7.82 -11.23
N LEU A 11 -5.44 -8.81 -10.52
CA LEU A 11 -5.82 -8.66 -9.11
C LEU A 11 -4.61 -8.28 -8.24
N HIS A 12 -3.49 -8.98 -8.42
CA HIS A 12 -2.24 -8.70 -7.72
C HIS A 12 -1.73 -7.28 -7.98
N ASP A 13 -1.64 -6.88 -9.24
CA ASP A 13 -0.98 -5.64 -9.67
C ASP A 13 -1.87 -4.40 -9.46
N ILE A 14 -3.16 -4.49 -9.78
CA ILE A 14 -4.11 -3.39 -9.54
C ILE A 14 -4.31 -3.17 -8.04
N GLY A 15 -4.41 -4.26 -7.26
CA GLY A 15 -4.50 -4.16 -5.80
C GLY A 15 -3.29 -3.45 -5.20
N LEU A 16 -2.07 -3.82 -5.64
CA LEU A 16 -0.85 -3.15 -5.18
C LEU A 16 -0.78 -1.69 -5.63
N ALA A 17 -1.15 -1.39 -6.86
CA ALA A 17 -1.14 -0.03 -7.40
C ALA A 17 -2.13 0.89 -6.66
N ALA A 18 -3.35 0.42 -6.39
CA ALA A 18 -4.34 1.16 -5.61
C ALA A 18 -3.86 1.37 -4.16
N TRP A 19 -3.22 0.38 -3.54
CA TRP A 19 -2.67 0.50 -2.19
C TRP A 19 -1.54 1.54 -2.12
N PHE A 20 -0.58 1.47 -3.04
CA PHE A 20 0.48 2.47 -3.15
C PHE A 20 -0.08 3.86 -3.44
N GLY A 21 -0.85 4.00 -4.53
CA GLY A 21 -1.35 5.29 -4.99
C GLY A 21 -2.28 5.95 -3.98
N GLY A 22 -3.18 5.19 -3.37
CA GLY A 22 -4.10 5.70 -2.35
C GLY A 22 -3.40 6.15 -1.07
N SER A 23 -2.42 5.39 -0.59
CA SER A 23 -1.65 5.78 0.60
C SER A 23 -0.79 7.03 0.35
N LEU A 24 -0.15 7.12 -0.82
CA LEU A 24 0.63 8.30 -1.22
C LEU A 24 -0.25 9.53 -1.43
N MET A 25 -1.36 9.40 -2.17
CA MET A 25 -2.31 10.49 -2.37
C MET A 25 -2.91 10.94 -1.03
N GLY A 26 -3.22 10.01 -0.14
CA GLY A 26 -3.73 10.31 1.19
C GLY A 26 -2.75 11.14 2.03
N ALA A 27 -1.48 10.74 2.07
CA ALA A 27 -0.45 11.46 2.82
C ALA A 27 -0.12 12.84 2.21
N VAL A 28 -0.05 12.95 0.88
CA VAL A 28 0.36 14.19 0.18
C VAL A 28 -0.84 15.10 -0.10
N GLY A 29 -1.80 14.59 -0.87
CA GLY A 29 -2.92 15.36 -1.40
C GLY A 29 -4.00 15.59 -0.35
N LEU A 30 -4.54 14.51 0.23
CA LEU A 30 -5.65 14.63 1.18
C LEU A 30 -5.22 15.36 2.46
N ASN A 31 -4.18 14.86 3.15
CA ASN A 31 -3.70 15.47 4.39
C ASN A 31 -3.14 16.88 4.15
N GLY A 32 -2.43 17.10 3.05
CA GLY A 32 -1.90 18.42 2.67
C GLY A 32 -3.00 19.44 2.38
N ALA A 33 -4.05 19.06 1.65
CA ALA A 33 -5.19 19.94 1.39
C ALA A 33 -6.01 20.20 2.66
N ALA A 34 -6.25 19.16 3.47
CA ALA A 34 -6.96 19.28 4.74
C ALA A 34 -6.30 20.27 5.69
N ALA A 35 -4.96 20.33 5.73
CA ALA A 35 -4.21 21.26 6.57
C ALA A 35 -4.42 22.75 6.20
N LYS A 36 -4.99 23.05 5.02
CA LYS A 36 -5.32 24.42 4.58
C LYS A 36 -6.76 24.83 4.86
N ALA A 37 -7.56 23.95 5.44
CA ALA A 37 -8.96 24.25 5.75
C ALA A 37 -9.09 25.21 6.94
N GLU A 38 -10.08 26.09 6.85
CA GLU A 38 -10.48 27.01 7.92
C GLU A 38 -11.99 26.86 8.19
N PRO A 39 -12.43 26.95 9.47
CA PRO A 39 -11.61 27.09 10.68
C PRO A 39 -10.79 25.82 11.00
N ALA A 40 -9.80 25.92 11.91
CA ALA A 40 -8.89 24.82 12.29
C ALA A 40 -9.60 23.49 12.63
N SER A 41 -10.75 23.54 13.31
CA SER A 41 -11.61 22.38 13.59
C SER A 41 -12.11 21.61 12.36
N GLN A 42 -12.03 22.16 11.13
CA GLN A 42 -12.35 21.42 9.90
C GLN A 42 -11.21 20.53 9.40
N LYS A 43 -9.96 20.80 9.77
CA LYS A 43 -8.79 20.11 9.20
C LYS A 43 -8.85 18.60 9.47
N LEU A 44 -9.10 18.20 10.72
CA LEU A 44 -9.22 16.79 11.12
C LEU A 44 -10.48 16.14 10.55
N LYS A 45 -11.60 16.86 10.49
CA LYS A 45 -12.86 16.36 9.91
C LYS A 45 -12.69 16.03 8.43
N ILE A 46 -12.07 16.91 7.66
CA ILE A 46 -11.82 16.71 6.22
C ILE A 46 -10.90 15.52 6.01
N SER A 47 -9.75 15.48 6.71
CA SER A 47 -8.82 14.35 6.61
C SER A 47 -9.48 13.03 6.99
N SER A 48 -10.12 12.97 8.16
CA SER A 48 -10.78 11.74 8.67
C SER A 48 -11.91 11.27 7.75
N THR A 49 -12.72 12.19 7.23
CA THR A 49 -13.79 11.87 6.27
C THR A 49 -13.21 11.34 4.96
N GLY A 50 -12.14 11.95 4.46
CA GLY A 50 -11.44 11.49 3.25
C GLY A 50 -10.90 10.07 3.41
N TRP A 51 -10.23 9.79 4.53
CA TRP A 51 -9.73 8.45 4.84
C TRP A 51 -10.84 7.43 5.05
N ALA A 52 -11.94 7.81 5.72
CA ALA A 52 -13.11 6.95 5.88
C ALA A 52 -13.74 6.56 4.53
N ARG A 53 -13.78 7.49 3.57
CA ARG A 53 -14.24 7.20 2.20
C ARG A 53 -13.26 6.32 1.42
N TRP A 54 -11.96 6.44 1.67
CA TRP A 54 -10.93 5.60 1.05
C TRP A 54 -10.88 4.18 1.64
N ALA A 55 -11.22 3.99 2.91
CA ALA A 55 -11.05 2.72 3.62
C ALA A 55 -11.69 1.50 2.94
N PRO A 56 -12.92 1.55 2.37
CA PRO A 56 -13.48 0.43 1.62
C PRO A 56 -12.67 0.08 0.36
N VAL A 57 -12.19 1.11 -0.37
CA VAL A 57 -11.34 0.92 -1.56
C VAL A 57 -10.01 0.32 -1.16
N GLN A 58 -9.43 0.80 -0.05
CA GLN A 58 -8.19 0.25 0.50
C GLN A 58 -8.35 -1.24 0.86
N LEU A 59 -9.45 -1.61 1.53
CA LEU A 59 -9.74 -3.01 1.88
C LEU A 59 -9.88 -3.89 0.63
N ALA A 60 -10.60 -3.42 -0.38
CA ALA A 60 -10.74 -4.12 -1.66
C ALA A 60 -9.38 -4.29 -2.36
N ALA A 61 -8.51 -3.28 -2.33
CA ALA A 61 -7.18 -3.32 -2.88
C ALA A 61 -6.28 -4.35 -2.17
N LEU A 62 -6.29 -4.40 -0.83
CA LEU A 62 -5.56 -5.40 -0.05
C LEU A 62 -6.05 -6.81 -0.35
N ALA A 63 -7.38 -7.01 -0.40
CA ALA A 63 -7.99 -8.30 -0.71
C ALA A 63 -7.62 -8.77 -2.12
N ALA A 64 -7.74 -7.90 -3.13
CA ALA A 64 -7.35 -8.19 -4.51
C ALA A 64 -5.86 -8.55 -4.61
N HIS A 65 -4.99 -7.77 -3.97
CA HIS A 65 -3.56 -8.06 -3.94
C HIS A 65 -3.25 -9.41 -3.28
N GLY A 66 -3.88 -9.70 -2.14
CA GLY A 66 -3.72 -10.97 -1.41
C GLY A 66 -4.19 -12.18 -2.23
N VAL A 67 -5.39 -12.13 -2.81
CA VAL A 67 -5.93 -13.19 -3.68
C VAL A 67 -5.02 -13.41 -4.89
N GLY A 68 -4.60 -12.32 -5.54
CA GLY A 68 -3.66 -12.37 -6.65
C GLY A 68 -2.32 -12.99 -6.26
N GLY A 69 -1.76 -12.61 -5.11
CA GLY A 69 -0.51 -13.13 -4.56
C GLY A 69 -0.56 -14.64 -4.28
N VAL A 70 -1.62 -15.10 -3.59
CA VAL A 70 -1.84 -16.54 -3.34
C VAL A 70 -1.96 -17.31 -4.66
N GLY A 71 -2.76 -16.80 -5.60
CA GLY A 71 -2.91 -17.42 -6.92
C GLY A 71 -1.59 -17.51 -7.69
N LEU A 72 -0.75 -16.49 -7.62
CA LEU A 72 0.59 -16.50 -8.23
C LEU A 72 1.54 -17.49 -7.56
N ILE A 73 1.50 -17.64 -6.23
CA ILE A 73 2.32 -18.63 -5.51
C ILE A 73 1.89 -20.05 -5.90
N VAL A 74 0.59 -20.35 -5.84
CA VAL A 74 0.06 -21.68 -6.20
C VAL A 74 0.35 -22.01 -7.66
N GLY A 75 0.13 -21.07 -8.57
CA GLY A 75 0.38 -21.25 -10.00
C GLY A 75 1.85 -21.42 -10.37
N ASN A 76 2.79 -21.00 -9.51
CA ASN A 76 4.24 -21.10 -9.75
C ASN A 76 4.95 -22.05 -8.78
N LYS A 77 4.22 -22.90 -8.04
CA LYS A 77 4.78 -23.78 -7.00
C LYS A 77 5.99 -24.61 -7.47
N ALA A 78 5.93 -25.16 -8.68
CA ALA A 78 7.02 -25.97 -9.24
C ALA A 78 8.29 -25.14 -9.49
N ARG A 79 8.15 -23.91 -10.01
CA ARG A 79 9.27 -23.00 -10.22
C ARG A 79 9.87 -22.51 -8.90
N ILE A 80 9.03 -22.22 -7.90
CA ILE A 80 9.49 -21.84 -6.55
C ILE A 80 10.26 -23.00 -5.88
N ALA A 81 9.83 -24.24 -6.11
CA ALA A 81 10.53 -25.41 -5.62
C ALA A 81 11.88 -25.62 -6.33
N ALA A 82 11.93 -25.40 -7.65
CA ALA A 82 13.11 -25.68 -8.47
C ALA A 82 14.18 -24.58 -8.48
N ASP A 83 13.81 -23.30 -8.32
CA ASP A 83 14.72 -22.16 -8.47
C ASP A 83 14.84 -21.35 -7.16
N THR A 84 16.04 -21.34 -6.58
CA THR A 84 16.35 -20.65 -5.33
C THR A 84 16.14 -19.14 -5.44
N GLY A 85 16.45 -18.53 -6.59
CA GLY A 85 16.23 -17.10 -6.82
C GLY A 85 14.75 -16.71 -6.75
N THR A 86 13.89 -17.47 -7.43
CA THR A 86 12.43 -17.31 -7.40
C THR A 86 11.88 -17.49 -6.00
N ARG A 87 12.39 -18.47 -5.25
CA ARG A 87 12.00 -18.71 -3.85
C ARG A 87 12.34 -17.52 -2.96
N THR A 88 13.59 -17.04 -3.01
CA THR A 88 14.03 -15.88 -2.22
C THR A 88 13.22 -14.64 -2.56
N ASN A 89 12.98 -14.35 -3.84
CA ASN A 89 12.15 -13.22 -4.26
C ASN A 89 10.71 -13.33 -3.70
N THR A 90 10.13 -14.53 -3.73
CA THR A 90 8.79 -14.78 -3.15
C THR A 90 8.75 -14.51 -1.65
N VAL A 91 9.76 -14.96 -0.89
CA VAL A 91 9.85 -14.72 0.56
C VAL A 91 10.01 -13.23 0.87
N VAL A 92 10.91 -12.54 0.17
CA VAL A 92 11.13 -11.10 0.35
C VAL A 92 9.85 -10.32 0.10
N LYS A 93 9.13 -10.62 -0.99
CA LYS A 93 7.84 -9.98 -1.27
C LYS A 93 6.82 -10.25 -0.17
N LEU A 94 6.72 -11.49 0.32
CA LEU A 94 5.77 -11.83 1.38
C LEU A 94 6.05 -11.05 2.67
N ILE A 95 7.32 -10.92 3.07
CA ILE A 95 7.74 -10.12 4.22
C ILE A 95 7.35 -8.66 4.02
N LEU A 96 7.67 -8.08 2.87
CA LEU A 96 7.34 -6.68 2.55
C LEU A 96 5.83 -6.43 2.51
N THR A 97 5.05 -7.35 1.94
CA THR A 97 3.57 -7.29 1.96
C THR A 97 3.04 -7.35 3.40
N GLY A 98 3.63 -8.18 4.26
CA GLY A 98 3.30 -8.25 5.68
C GLY A 98 3.60 -6.93 6.42
N VAL A 99 4.77 -6.34 6.16
CA VAL A 99 5.16 -5.03 6.72
C VAL A 99 4.21 -3.93 6.27
N ALA A 100 3.88 -3.86 4.98
CA ALA A 100 2.91 -2.89 4.45
C ALA A 100 1.52 -3.08 5.08
N GLY A 101 1.07 -4.34 5.21
CA GLY A 101 -0.19 -4.69 5.86
C GLY A 101 -0.24 -4.25 7.33
N GLY A 102 0.82 -4.54 8.08
CA GLY A 102 0.97 -4.11 9.47
C GLY A 102 0.99 -2.59 9.63
N ALA A 103 1.74 -1.88 8.78
CA ALA A 103 1.77 -0.41 8.77
C ALA A 103 0.41 0.20 8.43
N THR A 104 -0.35 -0.41 7.51
CA THR A 104 -1.70 0.01 7.14
C THR A 104 -2.67 -0.17 8.31
N LEU A 105 -2.63 -1.32 9.00
CA LEU A 105 -3.44 -1.56 10.18
C LEU A 105 -3.11 -0.59 11.32
N TYR A 106 -1.82 -0.39 11.59
CA TYR A 106 -1.36 0.56 12.60
C TYR A 106 -1.83 1.99 12.31
N SER A 107 -1.70 2.42 11.05
CA SER A 107 -2.19 3.72 10.59
C SER A 107 -3.71 3.86 10.73
N ALA A 108 -4.47 2.79 10.53
CA ALA A 108 -5.93 2.80 10.73
C ALA A 108 -6.31 2.96 12.21
N ILE A 109 -5.57 2.32 13.12
CA ILE A 109 -5.78 2.47 14.58
C ILE A 109 -5.51 3.92 14.99
N LEU A 110 -4.37 4.50 14.58
CA LEU A 110 -4.05 5.90 14.88
C LEU A 110 -5.06 6.86 14.25
N GLY A 111 -5.44 6.61 12.98
CA GLY A 111 -6.43 7.41 12.26
C GLY A 111 -7.80 7.39 12.94
N ARG A 112 -8.20 6.27 13.56
CA ARG A 112 -9.41 6.20 14.38
C ARG A 112 -9.32 7.09 15.60
N THR A 113 -8.22 7.04 16.35
CA THR A 113 -8.02 7.94 17.50
C THR A 113 -8.05 9.41 17.06
N ILE A 114 -7.46 9.75 15.92
CA ILE A 114 -7.52 11.11 15.36
C ILE A 114 -8.96 11.50 15.01
N ALA A 115 -9.73 10.59 14.41
CA ALA A 115 -11.13 10.83 14.03
C ALA A 115 -12.05 11.00 15.25
N GLU A 116 -11.79 10.27 16.34
CA GLU A 116 -12.52 10.41 17.62
C GLU A 116 -12.32 11.80 18.25
N HIS A 117 -11.23 12.49 17.92
CA HIS A 117 -10.91 13.85 18.38
C HIS A 117 -11.06 14.89 17.25
N ALA A 118 -11.84 14.60 16.21
CA ALA A 118 -11.96 15.49 15.04
C ALA A 118 -12.59 16.85 15.33
N ASP A 119 -13.21 17.05 16.49
CA ASP A 119 -13.74 18.34 16.95
C ASP A 119 -12.69 19.25 17.61
N GLU A 120 -11.48 18.74 17.86
CA GLU A 120 -10.37 19.55 18.40
C GLU A 120 -9.66 20.37 17.30
N ASP A 121 -9.09 21.51 17.71
CA ASP A 121 -8.26 22.33 16.84
C ASP A 121 -6.84 21.75 16.73
N ALA A 122 -6.46 21.33 15.52
CA ALA A 122 -5.11 20.89 15.20
C ALA A 122 -4.45 21.77 14.14
N GLU A 123 -3.11 21.75 14.09
CA GLU A 123 -2.37 22.49 13.06
C GLU A 123 -2.55 21.84 11.68
N GLY A 124 -2.68 20.52 11.63
CA GLY A 124 -2.87 19.72 10.41
C GLY A 124 -3.38 18.32 10.70
N ALA A 125 -3.39 17.46 9.68
CA ALA A 125 -3.89 16.08 9.82
C ALA A 125 -2.99 15.23 10.74
N THR A 126 -1.66 15.42 10.65
CA THR A 126 -0.67 14.71 11.47
C THR A 126 0.15 15.68 12.33
N GLU A 127 -0.30 16.92 12.44
CA GLU A 127 0.39 18.03 13.09
C GLU A 127 -0.42 18.47 14.32
N PRO A 128 0.06 18.18 15.54
CA PRO A 128 -0.56 18.68 16.76
C PRO A 128 -0.56 20.21 16.82
N GLY A 129 -1.64 20.77 17.35
CA GLY A 129 -1.76 22.19 17.67
C GLY A 129 -1.40 22.48 19.13
N SER A 130 -1.31 23.76 19.50
CA SER A 130 -1.06 24.15 20.90
C SER A 130 -2.22 23.79 21.85
N GLY A 131 -3.43 23.61 21.31
CA GLY A 131 -4.64 23.26 22.06
C GLY A 131 -5.02 21.77 22.01
N THR A 132 -4.31 20.93 21.25
CA THR A 132 -4.68 19.51 21.11
C THR A 132 -4.42 18.73 22.39
N SER A 133 -5.32 17.80 22.72
CA SER A 133 -5.17 16.85 23.80
C SER A 133 -3.92 15.98 23.65
N LYS A 134 -3.38 15.47 24.77
CA LYS A 134 -2.17 14.63 24.75
C LYS A 134 -2.36 13.36 23.94
N GLU A 135 -3.57 12.81 23.93
CA GLU A 135 -3.91 11.60 23.19
C GLU A 135 -3.90 11.87 21.68
N LEU A 136 -4.59 12.92 21.23
CA LEU A 136 -4.57 13.35 19.83
C LEU A 136 -3.15 13.69 19.37
N ALA A 137 -2.39 14.46 20.15
CA ALA A 137 -1.02 14.84 19.81
C ALA A 137 -0.10 13.62 19.64
N SER A 138 -0.25 12.61 20.50
CA SER A 138 0.48 11.34 20.41
C SER A 138 0.12 10.56 19.15
N ALA A 139 -1.18 10.47 18.84
CA ALA A 139 -1.67 9.77 17.66
C ALA A 139 -1.20 10.44 16.36
N GLN A 140 -1.32 11.76 16.26
CA GLN A 140 -0.84 12.55 15.12
C GLN A 140 0.67 12.42 14.91
N THR A 141 1.46 12.49 15.98
CA THR A 141 2.93 12.37 15.88
C THR A 141 3.35 10.99 15.36
N LYS A 142 2.72 9.92 15.85
CA LYS A 142 2.97 8.56 15.34
C LYS A 142 2.49 8.41 13.89
N GLN A 143 1.32 8.96 13.57
CA GLN A 143 0.75 8.91 12.24
C GLN A 143 1.59 9.68 11.22
N ARG A 144 2.25 10.78 11.64
CA ARG A 144 3.16 11.56 10.81
C ARG A 144 4.25 10.69 10.20
N VAL A 145 4.76 9.72 10.96
CA VAL A 145 5.78 8.76 10.50
C VAL A 145 5.12 7.58 9.79
N ALA A 146 4.10 6.98 10.41
CA ALA A 146 3.45 5.77 9.91
C ALA A 146 2.85 5.95 8.50
N GLN A 147 2.30 7.14 8.19
CA GLN A 147 1.70 7.43 6.88
C GLN A 147 2.68 7.26 5.70
N TRP A 148 3.99 7.33 5.94
CA TRP A 148 5.02 7.17 4.90
C TRP A 148 5.52 5.75 4.73
N VAL A 149 5.32 4.87 5.72
CA VAL A 149 5.82 3.49 5.67
C VAL A 149 5.10 2.70 4.57
N THR A 150 3.77 2.76 4.52
CA THR A 150 2.98 2.05 3.52
C THR A 150 3.36 2.43 2.08
N PRO A 151 3.38 3.71 1.66
CA PRO A 151 3.75 4.06 0.29
C PRO A 151 5.21 3.72 -0.03
N ALA A 152 6.14 3.84 0.93
CA ALA A 152 7.53 3.47 0.73
C ALA A 152 7.72 1.97 0.50
N VAL A 153 7.06 1.12 1.29
CA VAL A 153 7.17 -0.35 1.15
C VAL A 153 6.44 -0.83 -0.10
N THR A 154 5.27 -0.26 -0.41
CA THR A 154 4.49 -0.66 -1.59
C THR A 154 5.14 -0.23 -2.90
N VAL A 155 5.86 0.90 -2.96
CA VAL A 155 6.65 1.23 -4.16
C VAL A 155 7.81 0.24 -4.38
N VAL A 156 8.46 -0.22 -3.31
CA VAL A 156 9.47 -1.29 -3.41
C VAL A 156 8.85 -2.57 -3.96
N LEU A 157 7.66 -2.95 -3.48
CA LEU A 157 6.92 -4.09 -4.02
C LEU A 157 6.60 -3.94 -5.52
N ILE A 158 6.24 -2.73 -5.98
CA ILE A 158 6.01 -2.43 -7.40
C ILE A 158 7.29 -2.66 -8.21
N VAL A 159 8.43 -2.14 -7.73
CA VAL A 159 9.74 -2.35 -8.38
C VAL A 159 10.08 -3.83 -8.47
N LEU A 160 9.89 -4.59 -7.38
CA LEU A 160 10.13 -6.04 -7.38
C LEU A 160 9.14 -6.80 -8.28
N ALA A 161 7.90 -6.31 -8.44
CA ALA A 161 6.93 -6.86 -9.39
C ALA A 161 7.40 -6.66 -10.84
N ALA A 162 7.86 -5.46 -11.19
CA ALA A 162 8.44 -5.18 -12.50
C ALA A 162 9.68 -6.06 -12.79
N GLN A 163 10.61 -6.15 -11.84
CA GLN A 163 11.80 -7.02 -11.96
C GLN A 163 11.41 -8.49 -12.20
N GLN A 164 10.43 -9.00 -11.46
CA GLN A 164 9.95 -10.38 -11.64
C GLN A 164 9.25 -10.58 -12.99
N GLY A 165 8.56 -9.55 -13.50
CA GLY A 165 7.96 -9.56 -14.83
C GLY A 165 9.02 -9.78 -15.92
N GLU A 166 10.14 -9.07 -15.83
CA GLU A 166 11.27 -9.24 -16.76
C GLU A 166 11.89 -10.64 -16.67
N GLN A 167 12.08 -11.17 -15.46
CA GLN A 167 12.61 -12.53 -15.25
C GLN A 167 11.70 -13.65 -15.79
N GLN A 168 10.41 -13.38 -15.97
CA GLN A 168 9.44 -14.37 -16.49
C GLN A 168 9.33 -14.39 -18.01
N ARG A 169 9.94 -13.43 -18.70
CA ARG A 169 9.98 -13.45 -20.17
C ARG A 169 10.85 -14.62 -20.62
N PRO A 170 10.40 -15.47 -21.56
CA PRO A 170 11.27 -16.46 -22.16
C PRO A 170 12.46 -15.72 -22.78
N VAL A 171 13.66 -16.30 -22.69
CA VAL A 171 14.85 -15.82 -23.38
C VAL A 171 14.71 -16.10 -24.88
N ALA A 172 13.66 -15.57 -25.50
CA ALA A 172 13.57 -15.48 -26.94
C ALA A 172 14.50 -14.34 -27.35
N GLY A 173 15.80 -14.62 -27.31
CA GLY A 173 16.76 -13.79 -28.02
C GLY A 173 16.30 -13.72 -29.48
N TRP A 174 16.45 -12.55 -30.09
CA TRP A 174 16.21 -12.34 -31.52
C TRP A 174 16.78 -13.47 -32.42
N LEU A 175 17.83 -14.15 -31.94
CA LEU A 175 18.51 -15.27 -32.59
C LEU A 175 17.69 -16.57 -32.68
N GLN A 176 16.72 -16.83 -31.80
CA GLN A 176 15.90 -18.06 -31.88
C GLN A 176 14.97 -18.08 -33.09
N ARG A 177 14.69 -16.93 -33.73
CA ARG A 177 13.91 -16.85 -34.98
C ARG A 177 14.68 -17.29 -36.22
N PHE A 178 16.01 -17.44 -36.15
CA PHE A 178 16.86 -17.78 -37.29
C PHE A 178 17.38 -19.22 -37.27
N PHE A 179 17.08 -19.99 -36.21
CA PHE A 179 17.59 -21.35 -36.02
C PHE A 179 16.48 -22.38 -35.68
N SER A 180 15.23 -22.10 -36.09
CA SER A 180 14.11 -23.05 -36.00
C SER A 180 13.72 -23.59 -37.37
#